data_AF-A0A7C8A9A2-F1
#
_entry.id   AF-A0A7C8A9A2-F1
#
_cell.length_a   1.000
_cell.length_b   1.000
_cell.length_c   1.000
_cell.angle_alpha   90.00
_cell.angle_beta   90.00
_cell.angle_gamma   90.00
#
_symmetry.space_group_name_H-M   'P 1'
#
loop_
_entity.id
_entity.type
_entity.pdbx_description
1 polymer ?
#
loop_
_entity_poly.entity_id
_entity_poly.type
_entity_poly.pdbx_seq_one_letter_code
_entity_poly.pdbx_strand_id
1 'polypeptide(L)'
;MIDMDGTMLDKYFDDYFWEYLVPERYAKINNVSISYAKEHLLNMYRKHEGTLNWTDIDFWSSQLNLDIPALKAQIEHLIEMHPNVEEFLILIKKRKKKLYLVTNAHYKVLELKLKKTKIGHYFDR
;
A
#
# COMPACT_ATOMS: atom_id res chain seq x y z
N MET A 1 4.40 -18.66 -6.24
CA MET A 1 4.58 -17.32 -5.67
C MET A 1 3.39 -16.49 -6.12
N ILE A 2 2.92 -15.55 -5.31
CA ILE A 2 1.80 -14.67 -5.64
C ILE A 2 2.09 -13.26 -5.13
N ASP A 3 1.65 -12.25 -5.89
CA ASP A 3 1.73 -10.84 -5.52
C ASP A 3 0.49 -10.40 -4.72
N MET A 4 0.57 -9.25 -4.04
CA MET A 4 -0.49 -8.69 -3.21
C MET A 4 -1.35 -7.66 -3.95
N ASP A 5 -0.74 -6.56 -4.41
CA ASP A 5 -1.46 -5.34 -4.79
C ASP A 5 -1.90 -5.36 -6.26
N GLY A 6 -3.20 -5.33 -6.49
CA GLY A 6 -3.82 -5.58 -7.79
C GLY A 6 -3.82 -7.05 -8.21
N THR A 7 -3.44 -7.97 -7.31
CA THR A 7 -3.54 -9.42 -7.52
C THR A 7 -4.51 -10.04 -6.51
N MET A 8 -4.26 -9.84 -5.20
CA MET A 8 -5.15 -10.31 -4.13
C MET A 8 -5.97 -9.17 -3.55
N LEU A 9 -5.40 -7.97 -3.48
CA LEU A 9 -6.05 -6.78 -2.94
C LEU A 9 -6.33 -5.78 -4.04
N ASP A 10 -7.44 -5.06 -3.92
CA ASP A 10 -7.72 -3.94 -4.78
C ASP A 10 -6.71 -2.79 -4.54
N LYS A 11 -6.37 -2.04 -5.60
CA LYS A 11 -5.37 -0.96 -5.54
C LYS A 11 -5.89 0.33 -4.92
N TYR A 12 -7.22 0.47 -4.75
CA TYR A 12 -7.87 1.69 -4.30
C TYR A 12 -7.30 2.24 -2.99
N PHE A 13 -6.91 1.38 -2.05
CA PHE A 13 -6.26 1.81 -0.81
C PHE A 13 -4.99 2.64 -1.06
N ASP A 14 -4.11 2.18 -1.96
CA ASP A 14 -2.85 2.87 -2.25
C ASP A 14 -3.07 4.06 -3.19
N ASP A 15 -3.95 3.94 -4.17
CA ASP A 15 -4.28 5.01 -5.11
C ASP A 15 -4.92 6.19 -4.36
N TYR A 16 -5.93 5.93 -3.54
CA TYR A 16 -6.56 6.94 -2.69
C TYR A 16 -5.53 7.63 -1.77
N PHE A 17 -4.63 6.84 -1.18
CA PHE A 17 -3.62 7.35 -0.27
C PHE A 17 -2.71 8.38 -0.95
N TRP A 18 -2.11 8.01 -2.09
CA TRP A 18 -1.10 8.84 -2.75
C TRP A 18 -1.68 9.97 -3.59
N GLU A 19 -2.86 9.80 -4.16
CA GLU A 19 -3.48 10.79 -5.05
C GLU A 19 -4.38 11.81 -4.32
N TYR A 20 -4.89 11.44 -3.14
CA TYR A 20 -5.85 12.27 -2.40
C TYR A 20 -5.37 12.60 -0.99
N LEU A 21 -5.13 11.60 -0.14
CA LEU A 21 -4.85 11.85 1.28
C LEU A 21 -3.50 12.57 1.48
N VAL A 22 -2.43 12.09 0.85
CA VAL A 22 -1.10 12.73 0.99
C VAL A 22 -1.11 14.17 0.46
N PRO A 23 -1.64 14.47 -0.74
CA PRO A 23 -1.77 15.85 -1.20
C PRO A 23 -2.61 16.75 -0.30
N GLU A 24 -3.72 16.26 0.24
CA GLU A 24 -4.54 17.02 1.20
C GLU A 24 -3.76 17.38 2.47
N ARG A 25 -3.05 16.40 3.06
CA ARG A 25 -2.26 16.61 4.28
C ARG A 25 -1.06 17.52 4.04
N TYR A 26 -0.37 17.31 2.92
CA TYR A 26 0.76 18.15 2.51
C TYR A 26 0.33 19.61 2.29
N ALA A 27 -0.79 19.83 1.58
CA ALA A 27 -1.34 21.16 1.34
C ALA A 27 -1.62 21.91 2.64
N LYS A 28 -2.25 21.22 3.61
CA LYS A 28 -2.61 21.78 4.91
C LYS A 28 -1.37 22.19 5.73
N ILE A 29 -0.34 21.34 5.80
CA ILE A 29 0.85 21.61 6.62
C ILE A 29 1.74 22.70 6.00
N ASN A 30 1.82 22.74 4.68
CA ASN A 30 2.66 23.70 3.97
C ASN A 30 1.93 25.01 3.59
N ASN A 31 0.63 25.13 3.92
CA ASN A 31 -0.22 26.27 3.60
C ASN A 31 -0.21 26.63 2.10
N VAL A 32 -0.38 25.61 1.25
CA VAL A 32 -0.46 25.72 -0.22
C VAL A 32 -1.80 25.21 -0.73
N SER A 33 -2.15 25.52 -1.97
CA SER A 33 -3.36 24.98 -2.57
C SER A 33 -3.24 23.46 -2.80
N ILE A 34 -4.39 22.76 -2.76
CA ILE A 34 -4.44 21.33 -3.08
C ILE A 34 -3.98 21.06 -4.53
N SER A 35 -4.31 21.96 -5.46
CA SER A 35 -3.87 21.86 -6.85
C SER A 35 -2.35 21.88 -6.97
N TYR A 36 -1.69 22.83 -6.29
CA TYR A 36 -0.24 22.91 -6.24
C TYR A 36 0.36 21.65 -5.58
N ALA A 37 -0.18 21.21 -4.44
CA ALA A 37 0.31 20.02 -3.76
C ALA A 37 0.25 18.77 -4.64
N LYS A 38 -0.86 18.56 -5.37
CA LYS A 38 -1.01 17.43 -6.30
C LYS A 38 0.05 17.45 -7.40
N GLU A 39 0.25 18.60 -8.05
CA GLU A 39 1.25 18.73 -9.12
C GLU A 39 2.68 18.54 -8.59
N HIS A 40 2.99 19.20 -7.47
CA HIS A 40 4.30 19.11 -6.82
C HIS A 40 4.65 17.67 -6.44
N LEU A 41 3.73 16.99 -5.76
CA LEU A 41 3.92 15.61 -5.31
C LEU A 41 4.00 14.64 -6.49
N LEU A 42 3.16 14.78 -7.52
CA LEU A 42 3.24 13.95 -8.72
C LEU A 42 4.62 14.05 -9.38
N ASN A 43 5.19 15.25 -9.47
CA ASN A 43 6.53 15.47 -9.99
C ASN A 43 7.62 14.86 -9.08
N MET A 44 7.42 14.85 -7.76
CA MET A 44 8.33 14.16 -6.84
C MET A 44 8.24 12.65 -6.98
N TYR A 45 7.03 12.09 -7.03
CA TYR A 45 6.79 10.66 -7.18
C TYR A 45 7.51 10.13 -8.44
N ARG A 46 7.29 10.77 -9.59
CA ARG A 46 7.92 10.36 -10.87
C ARG A 46 9.44 10.25 -10.84
N LYS A 47 10.13 11.02 -9.98
CA LYS A 47 11.59 10.94 -9.84
C LYS A 47 12.06 9.66 -9.16
N HIS A 48 11.19 9.03 -8.36
CA HIS A 48 11.49 7.82 -7.62
C HIS A 48 10.82 6.58 -8.23
N GLU A 49 10.01 6.73 -9.27
CA GLU A 49 9.39 5.61 -9.98
C GLU A 49 10.46 4.61 -10.46
N GLY A 50 10.23 3.33 -10.19
CA GLY A 50 11.18 2.25 -10.51
C GLY A 50 12.39 2.14 -9.57
N THR A 51 12.50 2.97 -8.53
CA THR A 51 13.56 2.88 -7.50
C THR A 51 13.05 2.17 -6.24
N LEU A 52 13.96 1.72 -5.36
CA LEU A 52 13.58 1.17 -4.05
C LEU A 52 12.83 2.19 -3.17
N ASN A 53 13.11 3.49 -3.36
CA ASN A 53 12.43 4.55 -2.63
C ASN A 53 10.94 4.68 -3.02
N TRP A 54 10.53 4.15 -4.17
CA TRP A 54 9.14 4.23 -4.63
C TRP A 54 8.16 3.68 -3.59
N THR A 55 8.48 2.53 -3.01
CA THR A 55 7.60 1.85 -2.05
C THR A 55 7.98 2.10 -0.58
N ASP A 56 9.09 2.77 -0.31
CA ASP A 56 9.59 3.01 1.04
C ASP A 56 8.82 4.15 1.74
N ILE A 57 7.96 3.79 2.69
CA ILE A 57 7.15 4.76 3.42
C ILE A 57 7.96 5.56 4.46
N ASP A 58 9.11 5.06 4.90
CA ASP A 58 9.99 5.78 5.83
C ASP A 58 10.75 6.87 5.07
N PHE A 59 11.21 6.56 3.85
CA PHE A 59 11.72 7.55 2.90
C PHE A 59 10.70 8.67 2.67
N TRP A 60 9.46 8.33 2.30
CA TRP A 60 8.41 9.34 2.05
C TRP A 60 8.03 10.13 3.29
N SER A 61 8.05 9.51 4.48
CA SER A 61 7.81 10.24 5.73
C SER A 61 8.84 11.34 5.95
N SER A 62 10.12 11.01 5.71
CA SER A 62 11.23 11.96 5.78
C SER A 62 11.12 13.05 4.71
N GLN A 63 10.88 12.68 3.45
CA GLN A 63 10.82 13.65 2.34
C GLN A 63 9.66 14.64 2.45
N LEU A 64 8.51 14.20 2.96
CA LEU A 64 7.29 15.02 2.98
C LEU A 64 7.04 15.67 4.35
N ASN A 65 7.84 15.32 5.37
CA ASN A 65 7.59 15.68 6.77
C ASN A 65 6.15 15.28 7.20
N LEU A 66 5.76 14.04 6.88
CA LEU A 66 4.46 13.46 7.18
C LEU A 66 4.65 12.09 7.82
N ASP A 67 3.80 11.73 8.80
CA ASP A 67 3.76 10.37 9.31
C ASP A 67 2.96 9.47 8.35
N ILE A 68 3.61 9.00 7.30
CA ILE A 68 3.00 8.15 6.26
C ILE A 68 2.44 6.85 6.85
N PRO A 69 3.14 6.11 7.74
CA PRO A 69 2.57 4.94 8.41
C PRO A 69 1.26 5.25 9.15
N ALA A 70 1.22 6.32 9.96
CA ALA A 70 0.02 6.68 10.72
C ALA A 70 -1.13 7.11 9.81
N LEU A 71 -0.85 7.85 8.74
CA LEU A 71 -1.86 8.25 7.75
C LEU A 71 -2.45 7.03 7.03
N LYS A 72 -1.62 6.03 6.67
CA LYS A 72 -2.12 4.78 6.07
C LYS A 72 -3.00 4.00 7.04
N ALA A 73 -2.65 3.93 8.32
CA ALA A 73 -3.45 3.24 9.32
C ALA A 73 -4.85 3.86 9.48
N GLN A 74 -5.00 5.19 9.33
CA GLN A 74 -6.32 5.86 9.41
C GLN A 74 -7.31 5.39 8.34
N ILE A 75 -6.80 4.95 7.19
CA ILE A 75 -7.60 4.51 6.06
C ILE A 75 -7.53 2.99 5.82
N GLU A 76 -7.11 2.21 6.83
CA GLU A 76 -7.03 0.74 6.73
C GLU A 76 -8.37 0.07 6.36
N HIS A 77 -9.48 0.77 6.61
CA HIS A 77 -10.82 0.32 6.26
C HIS A 77 -11.06 0.27 4.75
N LEU A 78 -10.22 0.93 3.93
CA LEU A 78 -10.28 0.88 2.47
C LEU A 78 -9.52 -0.32 1.87
N ILE A 79 -8.83 -1.11 2.69
CA ILE A 79 -8.15 -2.32 2.22
C ILE A 79 -9.20 -3.38 1.95
N GLU A 80 -9.40 -3.66 0.66
CA GLU A 80 -10.38 -4.61 0.16
C GLU A 80 -9.70 -5.76 -0.56
N MET A 81 -10.18 -6.98 -0.31
CA MET A 81 -9.74 -8.16 -1.04
C MET A 81 -10.57 -8.33 -2.31
N HIS A 82 -9.94 -8.78 -3.40
CA HIS A 82 -10.71 -9.19 -4.57
C HIS A 82 -11.61 -10.40 -4.26
N PRO A 83 -12.75 -10.54 -4.95
CA PRO A 83 -13.60 -11.71 -4.82
C PRO A 83 -12.83 -13.01 -5.11
N ASN A 84 -13.20 -14.09 -4.41
CA ASN A 84 -12.64 -15.44 -4.58
C ASN A 84 -11.18 -15.65 -4.15
N VAL A 85 -10.51 -14.62 -3.59
CA VAL A 85 -9.11 -14.74 -3.13
C VAL A 85 -8.99 -15.77 -2.01
N GLU A 86 -9.88 -15.74 -1.02
CA GLU A 86 -9.85 -16.68 0.09
C GLU A 86 -10.10 -18.12 -0.38
N GLU A 87 -11.09 -18.31 -1.25
CA GLU A 87 -11.40 -19.61 -1.88
C GLU A 87 -10.20 -20.16 -2.67
N PHE A 88 -9.51 -19.30 -3.42
CA PHE A 88 -8.28 -19.65 -4.11
C PHE A 88 -7.19 -20.09 -3.13
N LEU A 89 -6.94 -19.33 -2.07
CA LEU A 89 -5.92 -19.66 -1.05
C LEU A 89 -6.21 -21.01 -0.37
N ILE A 90 -7.48 -21.25 -0.01
CA ILE A 90 -7.94 -22.52 0.55
C ILE A 90 -7.69 -23.67 -0.44
N LEU A 91 -8.00 -23.49 -1.72
CA LEU A 91 -7.79 -24.51 -2.75
C LEU A 91 -6.31 -24.88 -2.90
N ILE A 92 -5.42 -23.89 -2.88
CA ILE A 92 -3.97 -24.12 -2.98
C ILE A 92 -3.47 -24.93 -1.77
N LYS A 93 -3.88 -24.57 -0.55
CA LYS A 93 -3.54 -25.33 0.67
C LYS A 93 -4.06 -26.76 0.62
N LYS A 94 -5.32 -26.98 0.18
CA LYS A 94 -5.88 -28.34 0.00
C LYS A 94 -5.06 -29.20 -0.96
N ARG A 95 -4.45 -28.57 -1.98
CA ARG A 95 -3.56 -29.24 -2.94
C ARG A 95 -2.14 -29.45 -2.43
N LYS A 96 -1.84 -29.11 -1.17
CA LYS A 96 -0.51 -29.25 -0.53
C LYS A 96 0.61 -28.56 -1.30
N LYS A 97 0.28 -27.49 -2.03
CA LYS A 97 1.29 -26.68 -2.72
C LYS A 97 1.85 -25.63 -1.77
N LYS A 98 3.16 -25.39 -1.87
CA LYS A 98 3.81 -24.26 -1.19
C LYS A 98 3.36 -22.95 -1.84
N LEU A 99 2.97 -21.98 -1.02
CA LEU A 99 2.51 -20.68 -1.45
C LEU A 99 3.33 -19.58 -0.74
N TYR A 100 4.08 -18.83 -1.53
CA TYR A 100 4.92 -17.73 -1.05
C TYR A 100 4.35 -16.40 -1.53
N LEU A 101 4.21 -15.45 -0.61
CA LEU A 101 3.89 -14.06 -0.90
C LEU A 101 5.16 -13.30 -1.32
N VAL A 102 5.09 -12.61 -2.45
CA VAL A 102 6.20 -11.80 -2.98
C VAL A 102 5.64 -10.45 -3.37
N THR A 103 6.06 -9.38 -2.71
CA THR A 103 5.53 -8.04 -2.94
C THR A 103 6.62 -6.99 -2.74
N ASN A 104 6.50 -5.87 -3.48
CA ASN A 104 7.34 -4.69 -3.28
C ASN A 104 6.82 -3.79 -2.14
N ALA A 105 5.68 -4.12 -1.54
CA ALA A 105 5.12 -3.34 -0.44
C ALA A 105 6.10 -3.30 0.75
N HIS A 106 6.31 -2.10 1.28
CA HIS A 106 7.11 -1.92 2.49
C HIS A 106 6.52 -2.70 3.67
N TYR A 107 7.36 -3.30 4.51
CA TYR A 107 6.96 -4.27 5.55
C TYR A 107 5.85 -3.75 6.49
N LYS A 108 5.91 -2.47 6.89
CA LYS A 108 4.86 -1.81 7.70
C LYS A 108 3.49 -1.80 7.00
N VAL A 109 3.45 -1.57 5.69
CA VAL A 109 2.20 -1.59 4.92
C VAL A 109 1.72 -3.03 4.72
N LEU A 110 2.66 -3.95 4.47
CA LEU A 110 2.35 -5.38 4.38
C LEU A 110 1.71 -5.91 5.66
N GLU A 111 2.27 -5.58 6.83
CA GLU A 111 1.72 -5.98 8.13
C GLU A 111 0.30 -5.43 8.34
N LEU A 112 0.05 -4.16 7.97
CA LEU A 112 -1.27 -3.54 8.02
C LEU A 112 -2.28 -4.33 7.16
N LYS A 113 -1.92 -4.60 5.90
CA LYS A 113 -2.76 -5.35 4.95
C LYS A 113 -3.04 -6.76 5.45
N LEU A 114 -2.03 -7.49 5.92
CA LEU A 114 -2.19 -8.85 6.43
C LEU A 114 -3.03 -8.91 7.71
N LYS A 115 -2.88 -7.92 8.61
CA LYS A 115 -3.69 -7.82 9.83
C LYS A 115 -5.17 -7.59 9.50
N LYS A 116 -5.45 -6.69 8.56
CA LYS A 116 -6.80 -6.34 8.13
C LYS A 116 -7.51 -7.49 7.42
N THR A 117 -6.81 -8.17 6.51
CA THR A 117 -7.38 -9.23 5.66
C THR A 117 -7.33 -10.63 6.28
N LYS A 118 -6.46 -10.82 7.29
CA LYS A 118 -6.24 -12.09 8.00
C LYS A 118 -5.73 -13.25 7.12
N ILE A 119 -5.35 -13.01 5.86
CA ILE A 119 -4.87 -14.06 4.95
C ILE A 119 -3.42 -14.50 5.19
N GLY A 120 -2.70 -13.86 6.13
CA GLY A 120 -1.28 -14.14 6.39
C GLY A 120 -0.97 -15.61 6.70
N HIS A 121 -1.91 -16.32 7.30
CA HIS A 121 -1.77 -17.73 7.67
C HIS A 121 -1.77 -18.70 6.47
N TYR A 122 -2.14 -18.24 5.26
CA TYR A 122 -2.08 -19.06 4.05
C TYR A 122 -0.69 -19.14 3.43
N PHE A 123 0.25 -18.25 3.80
CA PHE A 123 1.57 -18.21 3.19
C PHE A 123 2.60 -19.02 3.97
N ASP A 124 3.47 -19.70 3.23
CA ASP A 124 4.62 -20.42 3.75
C ASP A 124 5.83 -19.48 3.87
N ARG A 125 6.75 -19.80 4.79
CA ARG A 125 8.01 -19.08 5.03
C ARG A 125 9.19 -19.79 4.39
#